data_AF-A0A8B4QAS6-F1
#
_entry.id   AF-A0A8B4QAS6-F1
#
_cell.length_a   1.000
_cell.length_b   1.000
_cell.length_c   1.000
_cell.angle_alpha   90.00
_cell.angle_beta   90.00
_cell.angle_gamma   90.00
#
_symmetry.space_group_name_H-M   'P 1'
#
loop_
_entity.id
_entity.type
_entity.pdbx_description
1 polymer ?
#
loop_
_entity_poly.entity_id
_entity_poly.type
_entity_poly.pdbx_seq_one_letter_code
_entity_poly.pdbx_strand_id
1 'polypeptide(L)'
;MRKYIERVMKSKNLTAIEMKEASELMFHEQTDAEDIKSFLIALHEKGETAVEMASLIQVLQADLNLKSNGAHYFDNCGTGGDGSNSFNISTTASFTLAAAGIKVAKNGNRKVTSSSGSTDLLEELQIPTTIPQARFEDELHEKGLVFIFAPAIYPKLKQMSAIRKSIPTPTIFNLIGPLSNPLQLTYQLTGINNPALLHEYAKALHLLGRERAVVLSGEGGMDEASLHGTTQCILLDHGELIPFSITANEVGLRESSLADITGGTPAENAEIFHSIMDGIDSPYQDAVVFNAGIALFIANEVETIQQGVKKAREIIQSGKAKEMYEKMKMTVLQKIIETKKTEVAELLKLEKPMDQQLPIYSLADQLSNSEQLRIIAEFKRASPSKGMINDQLSPIDTALQYETAGAAAISVLTDRTYFKGSFQDLYQVATHVKVPVLCKDFIIDEVQIDYARIHGASVILLIVAALSKERISELYQYAKYKGMEVLVEVHDERELQIATSLGAKIIGINNRNLHTFEVDLNHSKTLMKNAKVDSDVFFISESGIQNTEDAQTVSDAGATAILVGETLMTAENIHKVFNELSVEKREVTYDKS
;
A
#
# COMPACT_ATOMS: atom_id res chain seq x y z
N MET A 1 36.68 -14.27 -9.62
CA MET A 1 35.82 -14.42 -10.81
C MET A 1 36.51 -14.91 -12.08
N ARG A 2 37.84 -14.78 -12.15
CA ARG A 2 38.73 -15.13 -13.27
C ARG A 2 38.29 -16.20 -14.28
N LYS A 3 37.91 -17.43 -13.86
CA LYS A 3 37.56 -18.52 -14.80
C LYS A 3 36.41 -18.15 -15.76
N TYR A 4 35.44 -17.36 -15.29
CA TYR A 4 34.31 -16.91 -16.11
C TYR A 4 34.66 -15.73 -17.00
N ILE A 5 35.44 -14.79 -16.48
CA ILE A 5 35.98 -13.64 -17.23
C ILE A 5 36.74 -14.15 -18.47
N GLU A 6 37.69 -15.08 -18.28
CA GLU A 6 38.47 -15.65 -19.38
C GLU A 6 37.62 -16.39 -20.42
N ARG A 7 36.46 -16.89 -20.03
CA ARG A 7 35.52 -17.59 -20.91
C ARG A 7 34.71 -16.60 -21.76
N VAL A 8 34.13 -15.57 -21.14
CA VAL A 8 33.36 -14.55 -21.85
C VAL A 8 34.24 -13.68 -22.75
N MET A 9 35.49 -13.38 -22.34
CA MET A 9 36.48 -12.68 -23.18
C MET A 9 36.88 -13.48 -24.43
N LYS A 10 36.71 -14.80 -24.43
CA LYS A 10 36.90 -15.68 -25.61
C LYS A 10 35.62 -15.80 -26.44
N SER A 11 34.64 -14.91 -26.22
CA SER A 11 33.29 -14.93 -26.82
C SER A 11 32.56 -16.25 -26.64
N LYS A 12 32.82 -16.98 -25.54
CA LYS A 12 32.12 -18.23 -25.23
C LYS A 12 30.98 -17.97 -24.24
N ASN A 13 29.80 -18.47 -24.59
CA ASN A 13 28.62 -18.38 -23.73
C ASN A 13 28.82 -19.22 -22.46
N LEU A 14 28.26 -18.73 -21.36
CA LEU A 14 28.16 -19.47 -20.12
C LEU A 14 26.96 -20.42 -20.17
N THR A 15 27.15 -21.64 -19.68
CA THR A 15 26.03 -22.54 -19.39
C THR A 15 25.22 -22.03 -18.19
N ALA A 16 24.01 -22.57 -17.98
CA ALA A 16 23.18 -22.20 -16.83
C ALA A 16 23.91 -22.40 -15.49
N ILE A 17 24.66 -23.49 -15.35
CA ILE A 17 25.46 -23.78 -14.14
C ILE A 17 26.57 -22.74 -13.97
N GLU A 18 27.32 -22.47 -15.03
CA GLU A 18 28.42 -21.49 -14.99
C GLU A 18 27.91 -20.08 -14.68
N MET A 19 26.78 -19.67 -15.25
CA MET A 19 26.21 -18.35 -14.97
C MET A 19 25.66 -18.25 -13.53
N LYS A 20 25.08 -19.32 -12.98
CA LYS A 20 24.65 -19.35 -11.58
C LYS A 20 25.84 -19.18 -10.64
N GLU A 21 26.88 -19.98 -10.81
CA GLU A 21 28.11 -19.88 -10.03
C GLU A 21 28.78 -18.50 -10.19
N ALA A 22 28.77 -17.92 -11.42
CA ALA A 22 29.29 -16.57 -11.65
C ALA A 22 28.47 -15.50 -10.92
N SER A 23 27.14 -15.64 -10.91
CA SER A 23 26.23 -14.71 -10.24
C SER A 23 26.34 -14.78 -8.72
N GLU A 24 26.43 -15.98 -8.15
CA GLU A 24 26.66 -16.18 -6.71
C GLU A 24 27.96 -15.51 -6.26
N LEU A 25 29.04 -15.69 -7.03
CA LEU A 25 30.30 -15.03 -6.75
C LEU A 25 30.20 -13.51 -6.94
N MET A 26 29.48 -13.03 -7.96
CA MET A 26 29.25 -11.58 -8.16
C MET A 26 28.53 -10.92 -6.98
N PHE A 27 27.60 -11.61 -6.31
CA PHE A 27 26.88 -11.10 -5.13
C PHE A 27 27.59 -11.41 -3.80
N HIS A 28 28.73 -12.09 -3.81
CA HIS A 28 29.49 -12.38 -2.60
C HIS A 28 30.31 -11.15 -2.18
N GLU A 29 30.25 -10.76 -0.90
CA GLU A 29 30.89 -9.53 -0.39
C GLU A 29 32.41 -9.49 -0.58
N GLN A 30 33.06 -10.66 -0.61
CA GLN A 30 34.52 -10.78 -0.76
C GLN A 30 35.01 -10.77 -2.22
N THR A 31 34.11 -10.71 -3.21
CA THR A 31 34.52 -10.69 -4.61
C THR A 31 35.01 -9.30 -4.99
N ASP A 32 36.20 -9.24 -5.57
CA ASP A 32 36.84 -8.00 -5.99
C ASP A 32 35.99 -7.24 -7.03
N ALA A 33 35.81 -5.94 -6.79
CA ALA A 33 34.94 -5.08 -7.61
C ALA A 33 35.44 -4.93 -9.06
N GLU A 34 36.75 -4.97 -9.28
CA GLU A 34 37.34 -4.87 -10.62
C GLU A 34 37.16 -6.19 -11.40
N ASP A 35 37.18 -7.32 -10.69
CA ASP A 35 36.82 -8.63 -11.22
C ASP A 35 35.35 -8.64 -11.70
N ILE A 36 34.42 -8.11 -10.89
CA ILE A 36 33.00 -7.98 -11.26
C ILE A 36 32.84 -7.05 -12.46
N LYS A 37 33.50 -5.89 -12.43
CA LYS A 37 33.47 -4.92 -13.51
C LYS A 37 33.95 -5.52 -14.83
N SER A 38 35.11 -6.19 -14.80
CA SER A 38 35.69 -6.87 -15.96
C SER A 38 34.76 -7.95 -16.51
N PHE A 39 34.11 -8.71 -15.62
CA PHE A 39 33.11 -9.70 -16.02
C PHE A 39 31.91 -9.07 -16.73
N LEU A 40 31.32 -8.01 -16.16
CA LEU A 40 30.14 -7.35 -16.72
C LEU A 40 30.40 -6.70 -18.07
N ILE A 41 31.56 -6.04 -18.23
CA ILE A 41 31.98 -5.44 -19.51
C ILE A 41 32.17 -6.54 -20.55
N ALA A 42 32.94 -7.58 -20.24
CA ALA A 42 33.22 -8.66 -21.19
C ALA A 42 31.95 -9.47 -21.54
N LEU A 43 31.01 -9.62 -20.61
CA LEU A 43 29.71 -10.25 -20.87
C LEU A 43 28.86 -9.42 -21.83
N HIS A 44 28.85 -8.10 -21.66
CA HIS A 44 28.13 -7.18 -22.54
C HIS A 44 28.74 -7.13 -23.95
N GLU A 45 30.07 -7.03 -24.05
CA GLU A 45 30.78 -7.05 -25.34
C GLU A 45 30.58 -8.35 -26.12
N LYS A 46 30.44 -9.49 -25.41
CA LYS A 46 30.08 -10.77 -26.01
C LYS A 46 28.65 -10.78 -26.57
N GLY A 47 27.75 -10.04 -25.93
CA GLY A 47 26.30 -10.14 -26.10
C GLY A 47 25.71 -11.16 -25.11
N GLU A 48 24.74 -10.71 -24.33
CA GLU A 48 24.04 -11.51 -23.33
C GLU A 48 23.09 -12.51 -23.99
N THR A 49 23.11 -13.76 -23.51
CA THR A 49 22.19 -14.81 -24.00
C THR A 49 20.97 -14.99 -23.11
N ALA A 50 19.93 -15.62 -23.65
CA ALA A 50 18.73 -15.99 -22.90
C ALA A 50 19.03 -16.79 -21.62
N VAL A 51 19.94 -17.77 -21.72
CA VAL A 51 20.33 -18.63 -20.60
C VAL A 51 21.06 -17.84 -19.53
N GLU A 52 21.94 -16.91 -19.92
CA GLU A 52 22.67 -16.06 -18.97
C GLU A 52 21.72 -15.12 -18.21
N MET A 53 20.80 -14.46 -18.93
CA MET A 53 19.77 -13.60 -18.33
C MET A 53 18.87 -14.38 -17.35
N ALA A 54 18.32 -15.52 -17.79
CA ALA A 54 17.43 -16.32 -16.96
C ALA A 54 18.14 -16.89 -15.72
N SER A 55 19.40 -17.31 -15.86
CA SER A 55 20.18 -17.88 -14.74
C SER A 55 20.49 -16.83 -13.67
N LEU A 56 20.80 -15.59 -14.07
CA LEU A 56 21.00 -14.48 -13.13
C LEU A 56 19.71 -14.18 -12.34
N ILE A 57 18.56 -14.17 -13.00
CA ILE A 57 17.26 -13.97 -12.34
C ILE A 57 16.95 -15.09 -11.36
N GLN A 58 17.21 -16.35 -11.72
CA GLN A 58 17.01 -17.48 -10.81
C GLN A 58 17.86 -17.36 -9.54
N VAL A 59 19.08 -16.82 -9.62
CA VAL A 59 19.92 -16.55 -8.43
C VAL A 59 19.34 -15.42 -7.59
N LEU A 60 18.79 -14.36 -8.20
CA LEU A 60 18.12 -13.28 -7.48
C LEU A 60 16.84 -13.76 -6.77
N GLN A 61 16.10 -14.66 -7.41
CA GLN A 61 14.84 -15.20 -6.89
C GLN A 61 15.02 -16.36 -5.91
N ALA A 62 16.22 -16.93 -5.76
CA ALA A 62 16.47 -18.11 -4.92
C ALA A 62 16.10 -17.90 -3.43
N ASP A 63 16.22 -16.66 -2.94
CA ASP A 63 15.88 -16.30 -1.57
C ASP A 63 14.39 -15.94 -1.39
N LEU A 64 13.65 -15.82 -2.50
CA LEU A 64 12.22 -15.54 -2.47
C LEU A 64 11.47 -16.88 -2.37
N ASN A 65 10.60 -17.01 -1.36
CA ASN A 65 9.74 -18.19 -1.21
C ASN A 65 8.59 -18.17 -2.24
N LEU A 66 8.94 -18.26 -3.52
CA LEU A 66 8.02 -18.18 -4.66
C LEU A 66 7.18 -19.46 -4.71
N LYS A 67 5.94 -19.38 -4.23
CA LYS A 67 4.95 -20.44 -4.41
C LYS A 67 4.06 -20.08 -5.58
N SER A 68 3.89 -21.01 -6.51
CA SER A 68 2.80 -20.91 -7.49
C SER A 68 1.49 -21.25 -6.79
N ASN A 69 0.51 -20.37 -6.89
CA ASN A 69 -0.85 -20.59 -6.40
C ASN A 69 -1.83 -20.94 -7.54
N GLY A 70 -1.32 -21.14 -8.77
CA GLY A 70 -2.13 -21.39 -9.96
C GLY A 70 -2.85 -20.17 -10.55
N ALA A 71 -2.62 -18.96 -10.01
CA ALA A 71 -3.16 -17.73 -10.60
C ALA A 71 -2.32 -17.28 -11.80
N HIS A 72 -2.98 -16.61 -12.74
CA HIS A 72 -2.35 -15.99 -13.89
C HIS A 72 -2.11 -14.50 -13.62
N TYR A 73 -0.84 -14.10 -13.65
CA TYR A 73 -0.42 -12.70 -13.45
C TYR A 73 0.23 -12.13 -14.72
N PHE A 74 0.07 -10.83 -14.90
CA PHE A 74 0.59 -10.05 -16.03
C PHE A 74 1.55 -8.96 -15.55
N ASP A 75 2.62 -8.68 -16.29
CA ASP A 75 3.43 -7.47 -16.11
C ASP A 75 3.61 -6.74 -17.45
N ASN A 76 3.59 -5.41 -17.43
CA ASN A 76 3.87 -4.56 -18.57
C ASN A 76 4.95 -3.54 -18.18
N CYS A 77 6.20 -3.78 -18.57
CA CYS A 77 7.31 -2.91 -18.18
C CYS A 77 8.42 -2.89 -19.24
N GLY A 78 9.14 -1.77 -19.31
CA GLY A 78 10.29 -1.61 -20.20
C GLY A 78 11.62 -1.69 -19.44
N THR A 79 12.72 -1.89 -20.17
CA THR A 79 14.07 -1.80 -19.61
C THR A 79 14.43 -0.39 -19.16
N GLY A 80 13.74 0.62 -19.67
CA GLY A 80 14.07 2.03 -19.54
C GLY A 80 15.34 2.41 -20.29
N GLY A 81 15.69 3.70 -20.22
CA GLY A 81 16.92 4.23 -20.83
C GLY A 81 16.90 4.24 -22.37
N ASP A 82 15.71 4.32 -22.96
CA ASP A 82 15.49 4.49 -24.39
C ASP A 82 15.76 5.92 -24.89
N GLY A 83 15.84 6.90 -23.98
CA GLY A 83 16.08 8.30 -24.31
C GLY A 83 14.89 9.02 -24.94
N SER A 84 13.70 8.40 -24.94
CA SER A 84 12.51 8.99 -25.56
C SER A 84 11.95 10.19 -24.81
N ASN A 85 12.20 10.27 -23.50
CA ASN A 85 11.57 11.23 -22.58
C ASN A 85 10.03 11.20 -22.64
N SER A 86 9.45 10.08 -23.07
CA SER A 86 7.99 9.90 -23.02
C SER A 86 7.46 9.91 -21.59
N PHE A 87 6.17 10.23 -21.44
CA PHE A 87 5.46 10.07 -20.17
C PHE A 87 5.36 8.59 -19.77
N ASN A 88 4.85 8.29 -18.57
CA ASN A 88 4.79 6.93 -18.03
C ASN A 88 3.70 6.05 -18.69
N ILE A 89 3.90 5.67 -19.97
CA ILE A 89 2.96 4.90 -20.80
C ILE A 89 2.58 3.58 -20.13
N SER A 90 3.55 2.70 -19.85
CA SER A 90 3.26 1.39 -19.23
C SER A 90 2.62 1.49 -17.84
N THR A 91 2.97 2.50 -17.03
CA THR A 91 2.26 2.76 -15.76
C THR A 91 0.81 3.12 -16.00
N THR A 92 0.53 4.01 -16.93
CA THR A 92 -0.84 4.41 -17.25
C THR A 92 -1.65 3.26 -17.86
N ALA A 93 -1.04 2.45 -18.72
CA ALA A 93 -1.67 1.28 -19.32
C ALA A 93 -2.06 0.21 -18.29
N SER A 94 -1.32 0.08 -17.18
CA SER A 94 -1.62 -0.91 -16.13
C SER A 94 -3.03 -0.75 -15.52
N PHE A 95 -3.52 0.48 -15.38
CA PHE A 95 -4.88 0.75 -14.91
C PHE A 95 -5.94 0.29 -15.91
N THR A 96 -5.67 0.46 -17.21
CA THR A 96 -6.57 0.00 -18.27
C THR A 96 -6.63 -1.53 -18.30
N LEU A 97 -5.49 -2.21 -18.14
CA LEU A 97 -5.42 -3.67 -18.08
C LEU A 97 -6.13 -4.23 -16.86
N ALA A 98 -5.90 -3.64 -15.68
CA ALA A 98 -6.59 -4.04 -14.46
C ALA A 98 -8.11 -3.81 -14.55
N ALA A 99 -8.53 -2.68 -15.15
CA ALA A 99 -9.94 -2.41 -15.43
C ALA A 99 -10.56 -3.38 -16.45
N ALA A 100 -9.75 -4.05 -17.28
CA ALA A 100 -10.17 -5.13 -18.16
C ALA A 100 -10.35 -6.47 -17.43
N GLY A 101 -9.98 -6.56 -16.15
CA GLY A 101 -10.03 -7.79 -15.34
C GLY A 101 -8.71 -8.57 -15.29
N ILE A 102 -7.64 -8.06 -15.90
CA ILE A 102 -6.31 -8.69 -15.85
C ILE A 102 -5.66 -8.43 -14.48
N LYS A 103 -5.10 -9.45 -13.85
CA LYS A 103 -4.32 -9.30 -12.61
C LYS A 103 -2.91 -8.80 -12.93
N VAL A 104 -2.67 -7.50 -12.76
CA VAL A 104 -1.43 -6.84 -13.15
C VAL A 104 -0.50 -6.67 -11.96
N ALA A 105 0.64 -7.36 -11.99
CA ALA A 105 1.74 -7.22 -11.04
C ALA A 105 2.85 -6.40 -11.68
N LYS A 106 2.68 -5.07 -11.69
CA LYS A 106 3.61 -4.20 -12.43
C LYS A 106 4.90 -3.99 -11.66
N ASN A 107 6.01 -4.44 -12.25
CA ASN A 107 7.33 -4.14 -11.71
C ASN A 107 7.72 -2.69 -12.05
N GLY A 108 8.25 -1.98 -11.06
CA GLY A 108 8.58 -0.57 -11.13
C GLY A 108 9.94 -0.27 -10.51
N ASN A 109 10.55 0.81 -10.99
CA ASN A 109 11.80 1.34 -10.45
C ASN A 109 11.76 2.88 -10.47
N ARG A 110 12.63 3.50 -9.65
CA ARG A 110 12.94 4.93 -9.75
C ARG A 110 13.96 5.12 -10.88
N LYS A 111 13.76 6.14 -11.72
CA LYS A 111 14.68 6.40 -12.83
C LYS A 111 15.85 7.28 -12.41
N VAL A 112 16.94 7.17 -13.18
CA VAL A 112 18.17 8.01 -13.07
C VAL A 112 18.28 8.98 -14.26
N THR A 113 17.58 8.74 -15.38
CA THR A 113 17.82 9.40 -16.68
C THR A 113 16.63 10.09 -17.35
N SER A 114 15.37 9.89 -16.91
CA SER A 114 14.21 10.68 -17.38
C SER A 114 13.70 11.61 -16.27
N SER A 115 12.89 12.60 -16.63
CA SER A 115 12.33 13.61 -15.71
C SER A 115 11.41 13.03 -14.62
N SER A 116 10.82 11.85 -14.85
CA SER A 116 9.97 11.13 -13.88
C SER A 116 9.95 9.62 -14.15
N GLY A 117 10.20 8.80 -13.13
CA GLY A 117 10.08 7.34 -13.18
C GLY A 117 8.68 6.85 -12.78
N SER A 118 8.46 5.53 -12.89
CA SER A 118 7.16 4.92 -12.53
C SER A 118 6.77 5.18 -11.07
N THR A 119 7.73 5.06 -10.16
CA THR A 119 7.50 5.30 -8.72
C THR A 119 7.21 6.77 -8.43
N ASP A 120 7.89 7.70 -9.11
CA ASP A 120 7.73 9.13 -8.86
C ASP A 120 6.34 9.62 -9.28
N LEU A 121 5.80 9.13 -10.40
CA LEU A 121 4.40 9.36 -10.78
C LEU A 121 3.42 8.74 -9.76
N LEU A 122 3.67 7.51 -9.30
CA LEU A 122 2.75 6.85 -8.36
C LEU A 122 2.69 7.57 -7.00
N GLU A 123 3.81 8.12 -6.54
CA GLU A 123 3.85 8.98 -5.35
C GLU A 123 3.02 10.25 -5.53
N GLU A 124 3.17 10.94 -6.68
CA GLU A 124 2.36 12.11 -7.02
C GLU A 124 0.86 11.77 -7.07
N LEU A 125 0.52 10.60 -7.62
CA LEU A 125 -0.85 10.08 -7.69
C LEU A 125 -1.39 9.56 -6.34
N GLN A 126 -0.55 9.56 -5.29
CA GLN A 126 -0.85 9.06 -3.94
C GLN A 126 -1.19 7.57 -3.89
N ILE A 127 -0.54 6.77 -4.75
CA ILE A 127 -0.70 5.32 -4.81
C ILE A 127 0.44 4.65 -4.03
N PRO A 128 0.13 3.77 -3.05
CA PRO A 128 1.16 3.08 -2.29
C PRO A 128 2.04 2.18 -3.18
N THR A 129 3.36 2.38 -3.14
CA THR A 129 4.36 1.53 -3.83
C THR A 129 5.19 0.67 -2.89
N THR A 130 5.05 0.90 -1.58
CA THR A 130 5.85 0.25 -0.54
C THR A 130 4.95 -0.66 0.28
N ILE A 131 4.51 -1.74 -0.34
CA ILE A 131 3.73 -2.79 0.32
C ILE A 131 4.62 -4.02 0.58
N PRO A 132 4.47 -4.72 1.72
CA PRO A 132 5.25 -5.93 1.99
C PRO A 132 4.97 -7.03 0.95
N GLN A 133 6.00 -7.81 0.59
CA GLN A 133 5.86 -8.91 -0.39
C GLN A 133 4.72 -9.87 -0.05
N ALA A 134 4.51 -10.17 1.23
CA ALA A 134 3.44 -11.06 1.71
C ALA A 134 2.02 -10.57 1.34
N ARG A 135 1.85 -9.29 0.97
CA ARG A 135 0.58 -8.68 0.61
C ARG A 135 0.32 -8.64 -0.89
N PHE A 136 1.29 -8.96 -1.75
CA PHE A 136 1.14 -8.77 -3.20
C PHE A 136 -0.05 -9.55 -3.77
N GLU A 137 -0.23 -10.80 -3.36
CA GLU A 137 -1.35 -11.62 -3.84
C GLU A 137 -2.70 -11.15 -3.31
N ASP A 138 -2.76 -10.70 -2.04
CA ASP A 138 -3.97 -10.10 -1.46
C ASP A 138 -4.38 -8.84 -2.22
N GLU A 139 -3.43 -7.95 -2.51
CA GLU A 139 -3.68 -6.72 -3.28
C GLU A 139 -4.12 -7.05 -4.72
N LEU A 140 -3.50 -8.04 -5.36
CA LEU A 140 -3.93 -8.51 -6.69
C LEU A 140 -5.32 -9.13 -6.68
N HIS A 141 -5.66 -9.89 -5.64
CA HIS A 141 -6.99 -10.48 -5.50
C HIS A 141 -8.06 -9.41 -5.24
N GLU A 142 -7.77 -8.44 -4.37
CA GLU A 142 -8.71 -7.39 -4.00
C GLU A 142 -8.85 -6.31 -5.08
N LYS A 143 -7.72 -5.80 -5.58
CA LYS A 143 -7.68 -4.64 -6.47
C LYS A 143 -7.57 -5.02 -7.93
N GLY A 144 -6.83 -6.08 -8.25
CA GLY A 144 -6.49 -6.48 -9.62
C GLY A 144 -5.19 -5.85 -10.13
N LEU A 145 -4.60 -4.93 -9.37
CA LEU A 145 -3.38 -4.22 -9.72
C LEU A 145 -2.51 -4.07 -8.47
N VAL A 146 -1.21 -4.33 -8.63
CA VAL A 146 -0.21 -4.06 -7.61
C VAL A 146 1.04 -3.49 -8.27
N PHE A 147 1.61 -2.44 -7.67
CA PHE A 147 2.88 -1.86 -8.08
C PHE A 147 3.99 -2.37 -7.17
N ILE A 148 5.01 -2.97 -7.76
CA ILE A 148 6.10 -3.61 -7.05
C ILE A 148 7.36 -2.75 -7.22
N PHE A 149 7.91 -2.26 -6.12
CA PHE A 149 9.17 -1.54 -6.14
C PHE A 149 10.36 -2.51 -6.07
N ALA A 150 10.90 -2.89 -7.24
CA ALA A 150 11.93 -3.93 -7.37
C ALA A 150 13.16 -3.77 -6.43
N PRO A 151 13.72 -2.55 -6.22
CA PRO A 151 14.89 -2.39 -5.35
C PRO A 151 14.65 -2.77 -3.89
N ALA A 152 13.41 -2.71 -3.39
CA ALA A 152 13.08 -3.13 -2.03
C ALA A 152 13.05 -4.66 -1.88
N ILE A 153 12.88 -5.41 -2.98
CA ILE A 153 12.74 -6.87 -2.98
C ILE A 153 14.08 -7.59 -3.07
N TYR A 154 15.06 -6.99 -3.74
CA TYR A 154 16.37 -7.60 -3.95
C TYR A 154 17.49 -6.79 -3.29
N PRO A 155 17.70 -6.92 -1.96
CA PRO A 155 18.75 -6.20 -1.24
C PRO A 155 20.15 -6.36 -1.86
N LYS A 156 20.44 -7.55 -2.42
CA LYS A 156 21.71 -7.87 -3.11
C LYS A 156 22.02 -6.92 -4.28
N LEU A 157 21.01 -6.33 -4.92
CA LEU A 157 21.20 -5.37 -6.00
C LEU A 157 21.76 -4.02 -5.52
N LYS A 158 21.62 -3.69 -4.23
CA LYS A 158 22.16 -2.45 -3.65
C LYS A 158 23.69 -2.42 -3.74
N GLN A 159 24.35 -3.56 -3.50
CA GLN A 159 25.80 -3.71 -3.62
C GLN A 159 26.30 -3.42 -5.04
N MET A 160 25.51 -3.78 -6.06
CA MET A 160 25.88 -3.60 -7.46
C MET A 160 25.77 -2.15 -7.93
N SER A 161 25.07 -1.27 -7.20
CA SER A 161 24.82 0.11 -7.63
C SER A 161 26.11 0.91 -7.84
N ALA A 162 27.07 0.81 -6.92
CA ALA A 162 28.35 1.51 -7.03
C ALA A 162 29.19 1.01 -8.21
N ILE A 163 29.27 -0.32 -8.39
CA ILE A 163 30.01 -0.94 -9.50
C ILE A 163 29.40 -0.53 -10.84
N ARG A 164 28.07 -0.61 -10.97
CA ARG A 164 27.36 -0.23 -12.21
C ARG A 164 27.58 1.24 -12.57
N LYS A 165 27.59 2.15 -11.59
CA LYS A 165 27.90 3.58 -11.82
C LYS A 165 29.33 3.81 -12.34
N SER A 166 30.26 2.91 -12.06
CA SER A 166 31.64 2.99 -12.55
C SER A 166 31.83 2.45 -13.98
N ILE A 167 30.80 1.83 -14.55
CA ILE A 167 30.81 1.28 -15.91
C ILE A 167 30.10 2.27 -16.84
N PRO A 168 30.76 2.79 -17.90
CA PRO A 168 30.18 3.79 -18.79
C PRO A 168 29.19 3.21 -19.80
N THR A 169 29.16 1.88 -19.96
CA THR A 169 28.30 1.17 -20.91
C THR A 169 27.16 0.43 -20.22
N PRO A 170 26.07 0.11 -20.92
CA PRO A 170 25.07 -0.83 -20.44
C PRO A 170 25.69 -2.18 -20.08
N THR A 171 25.01 -2.92 -19.21
CA THR A 171 25.38 -4.29 -18.81
C THR A 171 24.13 -5.15 -18.78
N ILE A 172 24.28 -6.45 -18.51
CA ILE A 172 23.15 -7.36 -18.25
C ILE A 172 22.13 -6.80 -17.25
N PHE A 173 22.55 -6.01 -16.27
CA PHE A 173 21.64 -5.38 -15.29
C PHE A 173 20.67 -4.34 -15.89
N ASN A 174 20.94 -3.82 -17.09
CA ASN A 174 20.00 -2.99 -17.84
C ASN A 174 18.90 -3.82 -18.50
N LEU A 175 19.12 -5.12 -18.70
CA LEU A 175 18.17 -6.04 -19.33
C LEU A 175 17.27 -6.73 -18.31
N ILE A 176 17.75 -7.03 -17.11
CA ILE A 176 17.04 -7.92 -16.19
C ILE A 176 15.89 -7.29 -15.39
N GLY A 177 15.71 -5.96 -15.43
CA GLY A 177 14.67 -5.29 -14.63
C GLY A 177 13.26 -5.85 -14.87
N PRO A 178 12.79 -5.91 -16.13
CA PRO A 178 11.52 -6.56 -16.46
C PRO A 178 11.48 -8.07 -16.17
N LEU A 179 12.63 -8.74 -16.11
CA LEU A 179 12.68 -10.18 -15.85
C LEU A 179 12.53 -10.54 -14.36
N SER A 180 12.84 -9.59 -13.46
CA SER A 180 12.96 -9.80 -12.02
C SER A 180 11.64 -9.58 -11.25
N ASN A 181 10.49 -9.88 -11.84
CA ASN A 181 9.23 -9.80 -11.09
C ASN A 181 9.26 -10.86 -9.97
N PRO A 182 8.89 -10.51 -8.72
CA PRO A 182 8.89 -11.46 -7.61
C PRO A 182 7.64 -12.33 -7.55
N LEU A 183 6.74 -12.23 -8.52
CA LEU A 183 5.67 -13.19 -8.72
C LEU A 183 5.94 -14.03 -9.96
N GLN A 184 5.42 -15.26 -9.97
CA GLN A 184 5.45 -16.11 -11.16
C GLN A 184 4.47 -15.55 -12.19
N LEU A 185 4.98 -14.90 -13.23
CA LEU A 185 4.17 -14.32 -14.30
C LEU A 185 3.79 -15.37 -15.35
N THR A 186 2.53 -15.37 -15.77
CA THR A 186 2.06 -16.14 -16.93
C THR A 186 2.25 -15.33 -18.21
N TYR A 187 1.95 -14.04 -18.14
CA TYR A 187 1.93 -13.14 -19.28
C TYR A 187 2.85 -11.94 -19.07
N GLN A 188 3.45 -11.44 -20.15
CA GLN A 188 4.30 -10.27 -20.05
C GLN A 188 4.37 -9.45 -21.35
N LEU A 189 4.23 -8.14 -21.25
CA LEU A 189 4.63 -7.19 -22.28
C LEU A 189 5.94 -6.53 -21.86
N THR A 190 7.00 -6.70 -22.64
CA THR A 190 8.30 -6.07 -22.34
C THR A 190 8.79 -5.22 -23.50
N GLY A 191 9.05 -3.95 -23.24
CA GLY A 191 9.79 -3.11 -24.17
C GLY A 191 11.29 -3.12 -23.88
N ILE A 192 12.10 -3.12 -24.94
CA ILE A 192 13.56 -3.01 -24.86
C ILE A 192 14.07 -1.98 -25.86
N ASN A 193 15.16 -1.30 -25.52
CA ASN A 193 15.75 -0.26 -26.37
C ASN A 193 16.71 -0.79 -27.45
N ASN A 194 17.00 -2.10 -27.45
CA ASN A 194 17.89 -2.73 -28.42
C ASN A 194 17.13 -3.79 -29.24
N PRO A 195 16.71 -3.48 -30.49
CA PRO A 195 15.96 -4.42 -31.31
C PRO A 195 16.73 -5.70 -31.64
N ALA A 196 18.07 -5.67 -31.64
CA ALA A 196 18.89 -6.85 -31.91
C ALA A 196 18.75 -7.94 -30.83
N LEU A 197 18.28 -7.59 -29.62
CA LEU A 197 18.12 -8.53 -28.51
C LEU A 197 16.70 -9.10 -28.39
N LEU A 198 15.72 -8.66 -29.20
CA LEU A 198 14.31 -9.05 -29.04
C LEU A 198 14.11 -10.57 -28.96
N HIS A 199 14.78 -11.30 -29.85
CA HIS A 199 14.64 -12.75 -29.94
C HIS A 199 15.30 -13.48 -28.76
N GLU A 200 16.48 -13.04 -28.30
CA GLU A 200 17.13 -13.61 -27.11
C GLU A 200 16.37 -13.27 -25.82
N TYR A 201 15.76 -12.09 -25.76
CA TYR A 201 14.95 -11.66 -24.63
C TYR A 201 13.65 -12.47 -24.52
N ALA A 202 12.98 -12.72 -25.65
CA ALA A 202 11.77 -13.56 -25.68
C ALA A 202 12.06 -15.01 -25.24
N LYS A 203 13.21 -15.57 -25.63
CA LYS A 203 13.70 -16.86 -25.10
C LYS A 203 13.90 -16.80 -23.59
N ALA A 204 14.46 -15.71 -23.05
CA ALA A 204 14.68 -15.57 -21.61
C ALA A 204 13.34 -15.57 -20.84
N LEU A 205 12.31 -14.89 -21.36
CA LEU A 205 10.97 -14.92 -20.80
C LEU A 205 10.41 -16.36 -20.76
N HIS A 206 10.56 -17.12 -21.85
CA HIS A 206 10.14 -18.52 -21.87
C HIS A 206 10.87 -19.38 -20.83
N LEU A 207 12.20 -19.23 -20.71
CA LEU A 207 13.00 -19.95 -19.70
C LEU A 207 12.62 -19.59 -18.26
N LEU A 208 12.05 -18.41 -18.05
CA LEU A 208 11.53 -17.94 -16.76
C LEU A 208 10.04 -18.25 -16.56
N GLY A 209 9.45 -19.10 -17.42
CA GLY A 209 8.12 -19.66 -17.25
C GLY A 209 6.97 -18.81 -17.76
N ARG A 210 7.22 -17.79 -18.59
CA ARG A 210 6.13 -17.06 -19.28
C ARG A 210 5.53 -17.98 -20.35
N GLU A 211 4.21 -18.06 -20.38
CA GLU A 211 3.47 -18.82 -21.38
C GLU A 211 3.29 -18.00 -22.65
N ARG A 212 2.91 -16.72 -22.50
CA ARG A 212 2.67 -15.83 -23.63
C ARG A 212 3.20 -14.44 -23.36
N ALA A 213 3.95 -13.87 -24.28
CA ALA A 213 4.55 -12.55 -24.11
C ALA A 213 4.81 -11.86 -25.45
N VAL A 214 4.88 -10.54 -25.44
CA VAL A 214 5.49 -9.80 -26.56
C VAL A 214 6.69 -9.04 -26.02
N VAL A 215 7.84 -9.23 -26.67
CA VAL A 215 8.98 -8.33 -26.52
C VAL A 215 8.98 -7.39 -27.70
N LEU A 216 9.05 -6.08 -27.47
CA LEU A 216 9.01 -5.08 -28.52
C LEU A 216 10.12 -4.03 -28.42
N SER A 217 10.38 -3.37 -29.54
CA SER A 217 11.19 -2.16 -29.63
C SER A 217 10.52 -1.24 -30.64
N GLY A 218 10.03 -0.10 -30.16
CA GLY A 218 9.46 0.95 -30.99
C GLY A 218 10.52 1.63 -31.86
N GLU A 219 10.07 2.38 -32.86
CA GLU A 219 10.93 3.16 -33.75
C GLU A 219 11.97 3.98 -32.96
N GLY A 220 13.21 4.00 -33.44
CA GLY A 220 14.31 4.69 -32.76
C GLY A 220 14.80 4.05 -31.45
N GLY A 221 14.34 2.83 -31.12
CA GLY A 221 14.74 2.12 -29.89
C GLY A 221 13.90 2.47 -28.67
N MET A 222 12.67 2.94 -28.87
CA MET A 222 11.71 3.17 -27.77
C MET A 222 11.36 1.85 -27.08
N ASP A 223 11.31 1.82 -25.75
CA ASP A 223 10.94 0.63 -24.98
C ASP A 223 9.41 0.55 -24.73
N GLU A 224 8.62 1.01 -25.69
CA GLU A 224 7.16 0.97 -25.75
C GLU A 224 6.73 0.86 -27.23
N ALA A 225 5.48 0.47 -27.51
CA ALA A 225 4.95 0.53 -28.87
C ALA A 225 4.87 1.99 -29.35
N SER A 226 5.47 2.27 -30.49
CA SER A 226 5.63 3.64 -31.00
C SER A 226 4.45 4.07 -31.87
N LEU A 227 3.98 5.31 -31.67
CA LEU A 227 3.03 5.96 -32.57
C LEU A 227 3.68 6.47 -33.86
N HIS A 228 5.01 6.51 -33.91
CA HIS A 228 5.78 6.86 -35.10
C HIS A 228 6.50 5.63 -35.64
N GLY A 229 6.49 5.43 -36.95
CA GLY A 229 7.28 4.38 -37.59
C GLY A 229 6.83 2.96 -37.20
N THR A 230 7.79 2.03 -37.21
CA THR A 230 7.51 0.60 -37.04
C THR A 230 7.92 0.11 -35.66
N THR A 231 7.03 -0.58 -34.97
CA THR A 231 7.37 -1.35 -33.76
C THR A 231 7.76 -2.77 -34.17
N GLN A 232 8.98 -3.19 -33.84
CA GLN A 232 9.45 -4.56 -34.05
C GLN A 232 9.13 -5.43 -32.84
N CYS A 233 8.60 -6.62 -33.07
CA CYS A 233 8.08 -7.49 -32.02
C CYS A 233 8.51 -8.94 -32.19
N ILE A 234 8.65 -9.65 -31.07
CA ILE A 234 8.67 -11.11 -31.00
C ILE A 234 7.52 -11.55 -30.08
N LEU A 235 6.54 -12.28 -30.63
CA LEU A 235 5.53 -12.98 -29.86
C LEU A 235 6.12 -14.30 -29.36
N LEU A 236 6.16 -14.47 -28.05
CA LEU A 236 6.28 -15.78 -27.41
C LEU A 236 4.87 -16.34 -27.23
N ASP A 237 4.60 -17.51 -27.79
CA ASP A 237 3.33 -18.23 -27.63
C ASP A 237 3.58 -19.70 -27.31
N HIS A 238 3.46 -20.08 -26.04
CA HIS A 238 3.68 -21.44 -25.54
C HIS A 238 5.01 -22.08 -25.99
N GLY A 239 6.07 -21.28 -26.04
CA GLY A 239 7.42 -21.70 -26.45
C GLY A 239 7.75 -21.47 -27.93
N GLU A 240 6.75 -21.18 -28.77
CA GLU A 240 6.97 -20.69 -30.13
C GLU A 240 7.35 -19.21 -30.11
N LEU A 241 8.31 -18.82 -30.96
CA LEU A 241 8.77 -17.44 -31.11
C LEU A 241 8.45 -16.95 -32.51
N ILE A 242 7.53 -16.00 -32.62
CA ILE A 242 6.96 -15.52 -33.88
C ILE A 242 7.35 -14.05 -34.06
N PRO A 243 8.27 -13.74 -34.99
CA PRO A 243 8.60 -12.35 -35.33
C PRO A 243 7.47 -11.67 -36.10
N PHE A 244 7.16 -10.43 -35.74
CA PHE A 244 6.24 -9.59 -36.50
C PHE A 244 6.58 -8.11 -36.30
N SER A 245 5.95 -7.24 -37.07
CA SER A 245 6.02 -5.80 -36.91
C SER A 245 4.63 -5.18 -36.95
N ILE A 246 4.48 -4.00 -36.34
CA ILE A 246 3.20 -3.30 -36.32
C ILE A 246 3.40 -1.79 -36.28
N THR A 247 2.51 -1.08 -36.95
CA THR A 247 2.43 0.39 -37.01
C THR A 247 1.14 0.89 -36.36
N ALA A 248 1.10 2.15 -35.96
CA ALA A 248 -0.10 2.78 -35.39
C ALA A 248 -1.32 2.70 -36.34
N ASN A 249 -1.08 2.94 -37.65
CA ASN A 249 -2.14 2.94 -38.66
C ASN A 249 -2.82 1.56 -38.82
N GLU A 250 -2.05 0.46 -38.73
CA GLU A 250 -2.58 -0.91 -38.85
C GLU A 250 -3.56 -1.28 -37.73
N VAL A 251 -3.47 -0.60 -36.58
CA VAL A 251 -4.38 -0.78 -35.44
C VAL A 251 -5.43 0.32 -35.32
N GLY A 252 -5.53 1.20 -36.32
CA GLY A 252 -6.51 2.29 -36.37
C GLY A 252 -6.18 3.50 -35.49
N LEU A 253 -4.90 3.70 -35.14
CA LEU A 253 -4.40 4.87 -34.43
C LEU A 253 -3.78 5.87 -35.41
N ARG A 254 -3.75 7.14 -35.01
CA ARG A 254 -3.07 8.20 -35.77
C ARG A 254 -1.57 8.10 -35.52
N GLU A 255 -0.78 8.26 -36.58
CA GLU A 255 0.65 8.49 -36.39
C GLU A 255 0.88 9.83 -35.66
N SER A 256 1.84 9.85 -34.74
CA SER A 256 2.23 11.03 -33.97
C SER A 256 3.73 11.00 -33.74
N SER A 257 4.35 12.17 -33.63
CA SER A 257 5.79 12.25 -33.37
C SER A 257 6.10 11.93 -31.91
N LEU A 258 7.37 11.64 -31.62
CA LEU A 258 7.82 11.43 -30.24
C LEU A 258 7.63 12.67 -29.35
N ALA A 259 7.70 13.87 -29.94
CA ALA A 259 7.48 15.12 -29.24
C ALA A 259 6.04 15.23 -28.71
N ASP A 260 5.06 14.64 -29.40
CA ASP A 260 3.64 14.70 -29.03
C ASP A 260 3.29 13.84 -27.80
N ILE A 261 4.20 12.96 -27.39
CA ILE A 261 4.05 12.08 -26.21
C ILE A 261 5.14 12.31 -25.17
N THR A 262 5.86 13.42 -25.26
CA THR A 262 6.89 13.79 -24.28
C THR A 262 6.25 14.02 -22.91
N GLY A 263 6.87 13.47 -21.87
CA GLY A 263 6.50 13.69 -20.47
C GLY A 263 7.33 14.80 -19.82
N GLY A 264 7.10 15.03 -18.54
CA GLY A 264 7.76 16.05 -17.76
C GLY A 264 8.09 15.60 -16.34
N THR A 265 7.99 16.55 -15.41
CA THR A 265 8.05 16.35 -13.96
C THR A 265 6.95 15.39 -13.48
N PRO A 266 7.04 14.84 -12.25
CA PRO A 266 5.98 14.02 -11.68
C PRO A 266 4.59 14.69 -11.73
N ALA A 267 4.49 15.99 -11.43
CA ALA A 267 3.26 16.75 -11.50
C ALA A 267 2.70 16.87 -12.94
N GLU A 268 3.54 17.20 -13.92
CA GLU A 268 3.12 17.26 -15.33
C GLU A 268 2.67 15.89 -15.84
N ASN A 269 3.36 14.81 -15.45
CA ASN A 269 2.93 13.45 -15.79
C ASN A 269 1.64 13.04 -15.10
N ALA A 270 1.35 13.54 -13.90
CA ALA A 270 0.07 13.33 -13.23
C ALA A 270 -1.06 14.06 -13.96
N GLU A 271 -0.84 15.27 -14.47
CA GLU A 271 -1.82 15.97 -15.32
C GLU A 271 -2.12 15.18 -16.61
N ILE A 272 -1.08 14.68 -17.28
CA ILE A 272 -1.22 13.79 -18.45
C ILE A 272 -2.03 12.54 -18.07
N PHE A 273 -1.69 11.90 -16.96
CA PHE A 273 -2.39 10.73 -16.45
C PHE A 273 -3.88 11.01 -16.23
N HIS A 274 -4.22 12.10 -15.54
CA HIS A 274 -5.62 12.48 -15.29
C HIS A 274 -6.38 12.77 -16.59
N SER A 275 -5.76 13.48 -17.53
CA SER A 275 -6.33 13.74 -18.87
C SER A 275 -6.70 12.43 -19.59
N ILE A 276 -5.83 11.42 -19.54
CA ILE A 276 -6.10 10.11 -20.13
C ILE A 276 -7.24 9.40 -19.38
N MET A 277 -7.22 9.40 -18.04
CA MET A 277 -8.26 8.77 -17.22
C MET A 277 -9.64 9.44 -17.40
N ASP A 278 -9.67 10.73 -17.71
CA ASP A 278 -10.88 11.49 -18.05
C ASP A 278 -11.35 11.24 -19.50
N GLY A 279 -10.64 10.41 -20.26
CA GLY A 279 -11.03 10.00 -21.60
C GLY A 279 -10.70 11.03 -22.68
N ILE A 280 -9.85 12.02 -22.40
CA ILE A 280 -9.49 13.06 -23.37
C ILE A 280 -8.70 12.45 -24.53
N ASP A 281 -9.25 12.56 -25.75
CA ASP A 281 -8.60 12.09 -26.98
C ASP A 281 -7.31 12.88 -27.22
N SER A 282 -6.18 12.17 -27.31
CA SER A 282 -4.85 12.76 -27.42
C SER A 282 -3.83 11.71 -27.89
N PRO A 283 -2.66 12.13 -28.42
CA PRO A 283 -1.53 11.21 -28.65
C PRO A 283 -1.10 10.45 -27.40
N TYR A 284 -1.23 11.07 -26.21
CA TYR A 284 -1.01 10.41 -24.93
C TYR A 284 -1.97 9.22 -24.73
N GLN A 285 -3.28 9.41 -24.95
CA GLN A 285 -4.25 8.31 -24.90
C GLN A 285 -3.94 7.26 -25.96
N ASP A 286 -3.61 7.66 -27.19
CA ASP A 286 -3.26 6.76 -28.31
C ASP A 286 -2.08 5.84 -27.95
N ALA A 287 -1.03 6.38 -27.31
CA ALA A 287 0.13 5.60 -26.86
C ALA A 287 -0.25 4.58 -25.76
N VAL A 288 -1.13 4.95 -24.82
CA VAL A 288 -1.63 4.05 -23.78
C VAL A 288 -2.46 2.92 -24.37
N VAL A 289 -3.43 3.24 -25.24
CA VAL A 289 -4.30 2.20 -25.82
C VAL A 289 -3.56 1.29 -26.78
N PHE A 290 -2.47 1.76 -27.42
CA PHE A 290 -1.63 0.89 -28.25
C PHE A 290 -0.96 -0.20 -27.39
N ASN A 291 -0.25 0.22 -26.35
CA ASN A 291 0.44 -0.70 -25.45
C ASN A 291 -0.54 -1.59 -24.67
N ALA A 292 -1.64 -1.02 -24.18
CA ALA A 292 -2.70 -1.80 -23.54
C ALA A 292 -3.37 -2.79 -24.52
N GLY A 293 -3.55 -2.42 -25.79
CA GLY A 293 -4.11 -3.30 -26.82
C GLY A 293 -3.24 -4.52 -27.11
N ILE A 294 -1.92 -4.33 -27.17
CA ILE A 294 -0.96 -5.45 -27.27
C ILE A 294 -1.05 -6.33 -26.03
N ALA A 295 -1.10 -5.74 -24.84
CA ALA A 295 -1.20 -6.50 -23.60
C ALA A 295 -2.52 -7.29 -23.46
N LEU A 296 -3.65 -6.71 -23.90
CA LEU A 296 -4.94 -7.44 -24.00
C LEU A 296 -4.85 -8.61 -24.98
N PHE A 297 -4.18 -8.42 -26.12
CA PHE A 297 -3.93 -9.51 -27.06
C PHE A 297 -3.13 -10.64 -26.39
N ILE A 298 -2.02 -10.33 -25.70
CA ILE A 298 -1.18 -11.31 -24.99
C ILE A 298 -2.00 -12.10 -23.96
N ALA A 299 -2.84 -11.41 -23.19
CA ALA A 299 -3.68 -11.99 -22.15
C ALA A 299 -4.86 -12.83 -22.69
N ASN A 300 -4.96 -13.03 -24.01
CA ASN A 300 -6.06 -13.73 -24.68
C ASN A 300 -7.43 -13.10 -24.44
N GLU A 301 -7.46 -11.79 -24.18
CA GLU A 301 -8.70 -11.03 -23.97
C GLU A 301 -9.37 -10.61 -25.30
N VAL A 302 -8.63 -10.71 -26.40
CA VAL A 302 -9.00 -10.37 -27.78
C VAL A 302 -8.19 -11.22 -28.77
N GLU A 303 -8.68 -11.37 -30.00
CA GLU A 303 -8.01 -12.18 -31.04
C GLU A 303 -6.95 -11.39 -31.82
N THR A 304 -7.08 -10.06 -31.89
CA THR A 304 -6.14 -9.20 -32.63
C THR A 304 -5.74 -7.96 -31.83
N ILE A 305 -4.56 -7.41 -32.11
CA ILE A 305 -4.08 -6.18 -31.47
C ILE A 305 -5.02 -5.00 -31.77
N GLN A 306 -5.58 -4.92 -32.99
CA GLN A 306 -6.56 -3.89 -33.34
C GLN A 306 -7.83 -3.95 -32.47
N GLN A 307 -8.36 -5.16 -32.22
CA GLN A 307 -9.47 -5.35 -31.27
C GLN A 307 -9.06 -4.93 -29.86
N GLY A 308 -7.82 -5.24 -29.46
CA GLY A 308 -7.24 -4.82 -28.18
C GLY A 308 -7.21 -3.31 -28.02
N VAL A 309 -6.72 -2.58 -29.02
CA VAL A 309 -6.68 -1.12 -29.03
C VAL A 309 -8.08 -0.53 -28.88
N LYS A 310 -9.06 -1.08 -29.60
CA LYS A 310 -10.47 -0.67 -29.48
C LYS A 310 -11.01 -0.91 -28.07
N LYS A 311 -10.82 -2.12 -27.50
CA LYS A 311 -11.27 -2.47 -26.14
C LYS A 311 -10.60 -1.59 -25.09
N ALA A 312 -9.29 -1.34 -25.20
CA ALA A 312 -8.57 -0.44 -24.30
C ALA A 312 -9.14 0.98 -24.32
N ARG A 313 -9.44 1.51 -25.52
CA ARG A 313 -10.07 2.84 -25.65
C ARG A 313 -11.46 2.87 -25.03
N GLU A 314 -12.28 1.84 -25.25
CA GLU A 314 -13.62 1.74 -24.65
C GLU A 314 -13.56 1.72 -23.11
N ILE A 315 -12.59 1.01 -22.51
CA ILE A 315 -12.39 0.97 -21.05
C ILE A 315 -12.04 2.35 -20.49
N ILE A 316 -11.17 3.09 -21.17
CA ILE A 316 -10.81 4.46 -20.78
C ILE A 316 -12.02 5.38 -20.92
N GLN A 317 -12.69 5.36 -22.07
CA GLN A 317 -13.84 6.23 -22.36
C GLN A 317 -15.06 5.95 -21.47
N SER A 318 -15.23 4.72 -21.00
CA SER A 318 -16.31 4.38 -20.08
C SER A 318 -16.02 4.79 -18.63
N GLY A 319 -14.85 5.36 -18.34
CA GLY A 319 -14.43 5.73 -16.97
C GLY A 319 -13.94 4.56 -16.11
N LYS A 320 -13.90 3.32 -16.62
CA LYS A 320 -13.49 2.15 -15.83
C LYS A 320 -12.02 2.20 -15.43
N ALA A 321 -11.16 2.74 -16.29
CA ALA A 321 -9.76 2.98 -15.95
C ALA A 321 -9.62 3.99 -14.78
N LYS A 322 -10.46 5.03 -14.78
CA LYS A 322 -10.52 6.02 -13.69
C LYS A 322 -11.06 5.40 -12.39
N GLU A 323 -12.09 4.57 -12.46
CA GLU A 323 -12.58 3.81 -11.29
C GLU A 323 -11.48 2.90 -10.71
N MET A 324 -10.67 2.27 -11.57
CA MET A 324 -9.51 1.48 -11.13
C MET A 324 -8.46 2.35 -10.44
N TYR A 325 -8.17 3.54 -10.97
CA TYR A 325 -7.31 4.52 -10.30
C TYR A 325 -7.83 4.90 -8.91
N GLU A 326 -9.11 5.26 -8.79
CA GLU A 326 -9.72 5.59 -7.49
C GLU A 326 -9.63 4.40 -6.53
N LYS A 327 -9.91 3.19 -7.00
CA LYS A 327 -9.77 1.95 -6.22
C LYS A 327 -8.34 1.74 -5.71
N MET A 328 -7.33 2.10 -6.48
CA MET A 328 -5.92 2.02 -6.07
C MET A 328 -5.55 3.09 -5.03
N LYS A 329 -6.19 4.26 -5.08
CA LYS A 329 -6.02 5.35 -4.12
C LYS A 329 -6.76 5.11 -2.80
N MET A 330 -7.81 4.30 -2.82
CA MET A 330 -8.64 4.02 -1.64
C MET A 330 -7.79 3.51 -0.47
N THR A 331 -7.76 4.28 0.61
CA THR A 331 -7.13 3.88 1.88
C THR A 331 -8.03 2.93 2.66
N VAL A 332 -7.46 2.20 3.62
CA VAL A 332 -8.24 1.35 4.54
C VAL A 332 -9.29 2.18 5.27
N LEU A 333 -8.95 3.39 5.72
CA LEU A 333 -9.89 4.30 6.36
C LEU A 333 -11.06 4.64 5.43
N GLN A 334 -10.80 5.02 4.18
CA GLN A 334 -11.87 5.33 3.22
C GLN A 334 -12.78 4.11 2.98
N LYS A 335 -12.21 2.91 2.86
CA LYS A 335 -12.99 1.68 2.73
C LYS A 335 -13.89 1.42 3.94
N ILE A 336 -13.39 1.66 5.15
CA ILE A 336 -14.17 1.58 6.38
C ILE A 336 -15.33 2.56 6.33
N ILE A 337 -15.07 3.82 5.96
CA ILE A 337 -16.10 4.88 5.90
C ILE A 337 -17.19 4.57 4.86
N GLU A 338 -16.84 4.05 3.68
CA GLU A 338 -17.85 3.63 2.68
C GLU A 338 -18.72 2.48 3.19
N THR A 339 -18.11 1.53 3.89
CA THR A 339 -18.86 0.45 4.55
C THR A 339 -19.80 1.01 5.62
N LYS A 340 -19.34 1.97 6.43
CA LYS A 340 -20.17 2.64 7.44
C LYS A 340 -21.34 3.39 6.84
N LYS A 341 -21.18 4.06 5.69
CA LYS A 341 -22.31 4.71 5.01
C LYS A 341 -23.42 3.72 4.67
N THR A 342 -23.05 2.52 4.23
CA THR A 342 -24.00 1.45 3.94
C THR A 342 -24.69 0.96 5.22
N GLU A 343 -23.93 0.68 6.29
CA GLU A 343 -24.48 0.24 7.57
C GLU A 343 -25.38 1.30 8.23
N VAL A 344 -25.03 2.59 8.15
CA VAL A 344 -25.85 3.71 8.63
C VAL A 344 -27.17 3.78 7.87
N ALA A 345 -27.14 3.63 6.54
CA ALA A 345 -28.36 3.62 5.73
C ALA A 345 -29.30 2.46 6.09
N GLU A 346 -28.77 1.35 6.61
CA GLU A 346 -29.57 0.26 7.17
C GLU A 346 -30.12 0.60 8.56
N LEU A 347 -29.29 1.13 9.46
CA LEU A 347 -29.71 1.56 10.80
C LEU A 347 -30.84 2.60 10.76
N LEU A 348 -30.78 3.55 9.83
CA LEU A 348 -31.82 4.58 9.65
C LEU A 348 -33.19 4.00 9.26
N LYS A 349 -33.25 2.78 8.73
CA LYS A 349 -34.51 2.10 8.37
C LYS A 349 -35.10 1.30 9.53
N LEU A 350 -34.32 1.03 10.57
CA LEU A 350 -34.76 0.26 11.73
C LEU A 350 -35.51 1.16 12.71
N GLU A 351 -36.52 0.57 13.38
CA GLU A 351 -37.13 1.23 14.53
C GLU A 351 -36.11 1.26 15.68
N LYS A 352 -35.87 2.45 16.23
CA LYS A 352 -34.91 2.64 17.32
C LYS A 352 -35.38 1.87 18.56
N PRO A 353 -34.51 1.12 19.24
CA PRO A 353 -34.87 0.47 20.49
C PRO A 353 -35.28 1.49 21.55
N MET A 354 -36.10 1.06 22.51
CA MET A 354 -36.49 1.91 23.64
C MET A 354 -35.25 2.26 24.49
N ASP A 355 -35.04 3.55 24.75
CA ASP A 355 -33.96 4.02 25.62
C ASP A 355 -34.25 3.58 27.06
N GLN A 356 -33.40 2.70 27.59
CA GLN A 356 -33.51 2.17 28.95
C GLN A 356 -32.97 3.14 30.01
N GLN A 357 -32.45 4.30 29.61
CA GLN A 357 -31.85 5.31 30.50
C GLN A 357 -30.76 4.72 31.41
N LEU A 358 -29.90 3.89 30.83
CA LEU A 358 -28.75 3.34 31.54
C LEU A 358 -27.87 4.47 32.13
N PRO A 359 -27.24 4.24 33.30
CA PRO A 359 -26.42 5.23 33.97
C PRO A 359 -25.22 5.61 33.09
N ILE A 360 -24.88 6.90 33.11
CA ILE A 360 -23.66 7.42 32.49
C ILE A 360 -22.65 7.72 33.58
N TYR A 361 -21.44 7.22 33.40
CA TYR A 361 -20.28 7.53 34.23
C TYR A 361 -19.32 8.44 33.46
N SER A 362 -18.81 9.51 34.08
CA SER A 362 -17.82 10.39 33.44
C SER A 362 -16.44 9.75 33.42
N LEU A 363 -15.85 9.68 32.23
CA LEU A 363 -14.44 9.35 32.04
C LEU A 363 -13.56 10.50 32.53
N ALA A 364 -13.92 11.76 32.28
CA ALA A 364 -13.15 12.91 32.78
C ALA A 364 -12.96 12.86 34.31
N ASP A 365 -14.00 12.46 35.06
CA ASP A 365 -13.90 12.27 36.53
C ASP A 365 -12.94 11.14 36.91
N GLN A 366 -12.92 10.05 36.14
CA GLN A 366 -12.00 8.91 36.34
C GLN A 366 -10.54 9.25 36.01
N LEU A 367 -10.32 10.24 35.13
CA LEU A 367 -9.00 10.71 34.70
C LEU A 367 -8.43 11.81 35.60
N SER A 368 -9.29 12.70 36.11
CA SER A 368 -8.89 13.84 36.94
C SER A 368 -8.31 13.42 38.29
N ASN A 369 -8.87 12.36 38.89
CA ASN A 369 -8.63 12.00 40.29
C ASN A 369 -7.55 10.94 40.50
N SER A 370 -6.41 11.04 39.81
CA SER A 370 -5.34 10.05 39.95
C SER A 370 -3.94 10.61 39.79
N GLU A 371 -3.03 10.13 40.65
CA GLU A 371 -1.57 10.33 40.55
C GLU A 371 -0.91 9.29 39.63
N GLN A 372 -1.67 8.30 39.15
CA GLN A 372 -1.18 7.25 38.25
C GLN A 372 -1.77 7.41 36.85
N LEU A 373 -1.02 6.95 35.85
CA LEU A 373 -1.48 6.81 34.48
C LEU A 373 -2.68 5.84 34.46
N ARG A 374 -3.82 6.31 33.90
CA ARG A 374 -5.05 5.52 33.88
C ARG A 374 -5.11 4.60 32.66
N ILE A 375 -5.78 3.45 32.80
CA ILE A 375 -5.90 2.46 31.74
C ILE A 375 -7.36 2.40 31.26
N ILE A 376 -7.56 2.65 29.97
CA ILE A 376 -8.80 2.32 29.26
C ILE A 376 -8.58 0.96 28.59
N ALA A 377 -9.32 -0.05 29.06
CA ALA A 377 -9.13 -1.42 28.61
C ALA A 377 -10.07 -1.74 27.45
N GLU A 378 -9.53 -2.16 26.32
CA GLU A 378 -10.27 -2.39 25.07
C GLU A 378 -10.59 -3.87 24.87
N PHE A 379 -11.88 -4.18 24.75
CA PHE A 379 -12.38 -5.47 24.31
C PHE A 379 -12.53 -5.47 22.79
N LYS A 380 -11.77 -6.34 22.10
CA LYS A 380 -11.86 -6.55 20.65
C LYS A 380 -11.67 -8.01 20.26
N ARG A 381 -12.54 -8.53 19.39
CA ARG A 381 -12.40 -9.89 18.85
C ARG A 381 -11.43 -9.96 17.67
N ALA A 382 -11.37 -8.90 16.86
CA ALA A 382 -10.56 -8.84 15.65
C ALA A 382 -9.98 -7.44 15.41
N SER A 383 -9.05 -7.33 14.47
CA SER A 383 -8.61 -6.05 13.88
C SER A 383 -8.33 -6.19 12.38
N PRO A 384 -8.40 -5.09 11.60
CA PRO A 384 -8.01 -5.08 10.19
C PRO A 384 -6.60 -5.61 9.91
N SER A 385 -5.67 -5.39 10.85
CA SER A 385 -4.25 -5.72 10.67
C SER A 385 -3.89 -7.14 11.08
N LYS A 386 -4.62 -7.75 12.04
CA LYS A 386 -4.30 -9.08 12.59
C LYS A 386 -5.38 -10.14 12.36
N GLY A 387 -6.54 -9.75 11.82
CA GLY A 387 -7.67 -10.65 11.70
C GLY A 387 -8.25 -11.01 13.08
N MET A 388 -8.66 -12.26 13.27
CA MET A 388 -9.21 -12.73 14.55
C MET A 388 -8.13 -12.81 15.62
N ILE A 389 -8.35 -12.16 16.75
CA ILE A 389 -7.46 -12.16 17.92
C ILE A 389 -7.93 -13.23 18.91
N ASN A 390 -9.19 -13.15 19.34
CA ASN A 390 -9.80 -14.13 20.24
C ASN A 390 -11.34 -14.04 20.17
N ASP A 391 -11.99 -15.09 19.66
CA ASP A 391 -13.44 -15.15 19.48
C ASP A 391 -14.19 -15.86 20.60
N GLN A 392 -13.46 -16.55 21.49
CA GLN A 392 -14.04 -17.36 22.58
C GLN A 392 -14.28 -16.54 23.86
N LEU A 393 -13.72 -15.33 23.95
CA LEU A 393 -13.86 -14.50 25.15
C LEU A 393 -15.24 -13.86 25.24
N SER A 394 -15.82 -13.99 26.42
CA SER A 394 -17.07 -13.34 26.83
C SER A 394 -16.82 -11.85 27.08
N PRO A 395 -17.53 -10.93 26.39
CA PRO A 395 -17.41 -9.49 26.64
C PRO A 395 -17.64 -9.12 28.11
N ILE A 396 -18.59 -9.81 28.76
CA ILE A 396 -18.96 -9.56 30.16
C ILE A 396 -17.83 -9.97 31.10
N ASP A 397 -17.35 -11.22 30.98
CA ASP A 397 -16.33 -11.74 31.90
C ASP A 397 -15.01 -10.99 31.74
N THR A 398 -14.66 -10.59 30.51
CA THR A 398 -13.48 -9.78 30.25
C THR A 398 -13.62 -8.37 30.82
N ALA A 399 -14.77 -7.70 30.63
CA ALA A 399 -14.99 -6.36 31.16
C ALA A 399 -14.99 -6.32 32.69
N LEU A 400 -15.57 -7.32 33.36
CA LEU A 400 -15.55 -7.44 34.83
C LEU A 400 -14.12 -7.66 35.36
N GLN A 401 -13.30 -8.43 34.64
CA GLN A 401 -11.88 -8.59 34.98
C GLN A 401 -11.11 -7.26 34.83
N TYR A 402 -11.36 -6.50 33.77
CA TYR A 402 -10.75 -5.18 33.57
C TYR A 402 -11.18 -4.18 34.65
N GLU A 403 -12.46 -4.14 34.99
CA GLU A 403 -12.96 -3.29 36.09
C GLU A 403 -12.31 -3.67 37.42
N THR A 404 -12.26 -4.97 37.76
CA THR A 404 -11.64 -5.46 38.99
C THR A 404 -10.13 -5.17 39.03
N ALA A 405 -9.47 -5.14 37.88
CA ALA A 405 -8.06 -4.77 37.74
C ALA A 405 -7.81 -3.25 37.83
N GLY A 406 -8.86 -2.43 37.87
CA GLY A 406 -8.77 -0.98 38.08
C GLY A 406 -8.86 -0.13 36.82
N ALA A 407 -9.44 -0.67 35.74
CA ALA A 407 -9.69 0.09 34.51
C ALA A 407 -10.49 1.38 34.80
N ALA A 408 -10.06 2.48 34.21
CA ALA A 408 -10.77 3.76 34.28
C ALA A 408 -12.00 3.80 33.36
N ALA A 409 -11.97 3.02 32.28
CA ALA A 409 -13.10 2.78 31.40
C ALA A 409 -12.89 1.48 30.61
N ILE A 410 -13.99 0.94 30.08
CA ILE A 410 -13.97 -0.18 29.15
C ILE A 410 -14.29 0.34 27.74
N SER A 411 -13.39 0.12 26.80
CA SER A 411 -13.61 0.40 25.38
C SER A 411 -14.15 -0.83 24.69
N VAL A 412 -15.30 -0.72 24.03
CA VAL A 412 -15.96 -1.84 23.34
C VAL A 412 -16.06 -1.51 21.86
N LEU A 413 -15.47 -2.36 21.03
CA LEU A 413 -15.60 -2.25 19.58
C LEU A 413 -17.01 -2.66 19.15
N THR A 414 -17.72 -1.81 18.42
CA THR A 414 -19.08 -2.09 17.93
C THR A 414 -19.17 -2.29 16.42
N ASP A 415 -18.07 -2.03 15.70
CA ASP A 415 -17.97 -2.27 14.26
C ASP A 415 -18.09 -3.77 13.93
N ARG A 416 -19.08 -4.12 13.11
CA ARG A 416 -19.38 -5.51 12.73
C ARG A 416 -18.41 -6.05 11.69
N THR A 417 -18.05 -5.23 10.72
CA THR A 417 -17.39 -5.70 9.49
C THR A 417 -15.92 -6.03 9.74
N TYR A 418 -15.18 -5.13 10.38
CA TYR A 418 -13.74 -5.18 10.55
C TYR A 418 -13.29 -5.64 11.94
N PHE A 419 -14.05 -5.33 12.99
CA PHE A 419 -13.69 -5.67 14.38
C PHE A 419 -14.52 -6.82 14.98
N LYS A 420 -15.58 -7.27 14.28
CA LYS A 420 -16.50 -8.33 14.72
C LYS A 420 -17.16 -8.01 16.08
N GLY A 421 -17.43 -6.73 16.30
CA GLY A 421 -18.14 -6.20 17.46
C GLY A 421 -19.63 -5.99 17.18
N SER A 422 -20.35 -5.52 18.21
CA SER A 422 -21.76 -5.18 18.09
C SER A 422 -22.23 -4.25 19.21
N PHE A 423 -23.32 -3.49 18.96
CA PHE A 423 -24.01 -2.76 20.03
C PHE A 423 -24.55 -3.68 21.14
N GLN A 424 -24.77 -4.97 20.86
CA GLN A 424 -25.15 -5.94 21.89
C GLN A 424 -24.00 -6.20 22.87
N ASP A 425 -22.76 -6.28 22.38
CA ASP A 425 -21.57 -6.40 23.23
C ASP A 425 -21.44 -5.16 24.13
N LEU A 426 -21.64 -3.97 23.56
CA LEU A 426 -21.65 -2.71 24.30
C LEU A 426 -22.68 -2.71 25.43
N TYR A 427 -23.92 -3.10 25.13
CA TYR A 427 -24.99 -3.21 26.12
C TYR A 427 -24.66 -4.23 27.21
N GLN A 428 -24.18 -5.42 26.83
CA GLN A 428 -23.77 -6.45 27.77
C GLN A 428 -22.70 -5.96 28.73
N VAL A 429 -21.70 -5.22 28.25
CA VAL A 429 -20.67 -4.63 29.10
C VAL A 429 -21.27 -3.55 30.00
N ALA A 430 -22.00 -2.59 29.41
CA ALA A 430 -22.54 -1.43 30.13
C ALA A 430 -23.52 -1.78 31.25
N THR A 431 -24.25 -2.90 31.16
CA THR A 431 -25.16 -3.33 32.23
C THR A 431 -24.47 -4.09 33.37
N HIS A 432 -23.19 -4.46 33.23
CA HIS A 432 -22.48 -5.28 34.23
C HIS A 432 -21.34 -4.55 34.94
N VAL A 433 -20.82 -3.47 34.37
CA VAL A 433 -19.75 -2.64 34.97
C VAL A 433 -20.30 -1.33 35.54
N LYS A 434 -19.54 -0.69 36.43
CA LYS A 434 -19.84 0.61 37.06
C LYS A 434 -18.82 1.69 36.68
N VAL A 435 -17.98 1.40 35.69
CA VAL A 435 -17.05 2.35 35.07
C VAL A 435 -17.61 2.83 33.73
N PRO A 436 -17.16 3.99 33.21
CA PRO A 436 -17.54 4.47 31.88
C PRO A 436 -17.28 3.43 30.79
N VAL A 437 -18.21 3.33 29.84
CA VAL A 437 -18.06 2.47 28.66
C VAL A 437 -17.95 3.34 27.40
N LEU A 438 -16.87 3.14 26.66
CA LEU A 438 -16.60 3.79 25.38
C LEU A 438 -17.13 2.93 24.23
N CYS A 439 -18.04 3.49 23.44
CA CYS A 439 -18.43 2.95 22.14
C CYS A 439 -17.36 3.29 21.10
N LYS A 440 -16.52 2.32 20.76
CA LYS A 440 -15.44 2.47 19.80
C LYS A 440 -15.90 2.00 18.42
N ASP A 441 -16.25 2.95 17.58
CA ASP A 441 -16.71 2.75 16.20
C ASP A 441 -16.29 3.92 15.31
N PHE A 442 -16.42 3.75 14.00
CA PHE A 442 -16.29 4.83 13.03
C PHE A 442 -17.65 5.53 12.92
N ILE A 443 -17.87 6.52 13.79
CA ILE A 443 -19.11 7.28 13.85
C ILE A 443 -19.10 8.37 12.77
N ILE A 444 -20.06 8.30 11.86
CA ILE A 444 -20.27 9.26 10.77
C ILE A 444 -21.68 9.88 10.80
N ASP A 445 -22.57 9.36 11.65
CA ASP A 445 -23.97 9.76 11.73
C ASP A 445 -24.55 9.75 13.15
N GLU A 446 -25.50 10.66 13.41
CA GLU A 446 -26.22 10.79 14.68
C GLU A 446 -26.95 9.50 15.07
N VAL A 447 -27.41 8.70 14.10
CA VAL A 447 -28.06 7.42 14.40
C VAL A 447 -27.13 6.47 15.17
N GLN A 448 -25.83 6.48 14.88
CA GLN A 448 -24.87 5.65 15.60
C GLN A 448 -24.70 6.14 17.05
N ILE A 449 -24.72 7.46 17.26
CA ILE A 449 -24.66 8.10 18.58
C ILE A 449 -25.90 7.74 19.41
N ASP A 450 -27.08 7.77 18.79
CA ASP A 450 -28.33 7.34 19.44
C ASP A 450 -28.26 5.88 19.88
N TYR A 451 -27.80 4.98 18.99
CA TYR A 451 -27.65 3.57 19.32
C TYR A 451 -26.61 3.36 20.43
N ALA A 452 -25.45 4.03 20.38
CA ALA A 452 -24.45 3.98 21.43
C ALA A 452 -25.04 4.38 22.78
N ARG A 453 -25.80 5.48 22.83
CA ARG A 453 -26.45 5.97 24.05
C ARG A 453 -27.47 4.99 24.62
N ILE A 454 -28.33 4.42 23.76
CA ILE A 454 -29.36 3.44 24.13
C ILE A 454 -28.72 2.19 24.73
N HIS A 455 -27.56 1.78 24.21
CA HIS A 455 -26.82 0.61 24.69
C HIS A 455 -25.83 0.94 25.82
N GLY A 456 -25.94 2.13 26.44
CA GLY A 456 -25.24 2.46 27.68
C GLY A 456 -23.82 3.02 27.51
N ALA A 457 -23.46 3.52 26.33
CA ALA A 457 -22.21 4.24 26.18
C ALA A 457 -22.20 5.52 27.03
N SER A 458 -21.11 5.71 27.78
CA SER A 458 -20.77 6.99 28.41
C SER A 458 -19.97 7.89 27.47
N VAL A 459 -19.16 7.27 26.63
CA VAL A 459 -18.20 7.94 25.75
C VAL A 459 -18.36 7.41 24.34
N ILE A 460 -18.20 8.27 23.34
CA ILE A 460 -18.06 7.87 21.93
C ILE A 460 -16.71 8.30 21.36
N LEU A 461 -16.27 7.63 20.31
CA LEU A 461 -15.09 8.00 19.52
C LEU A 461 -15.50 8.85 18.31
N LEU A 462 -14.84 10.00 18.11
CA LEU A 462 -14.86 10.74 16.84
C LEU A 462 -13.44 10.86 16.30
N ILE A 463 -13.21 10.44 15.05
CA ILE A 463 -11.88 10.42 14.42
C ILE A 463 -11.79 11.60 13.46
N VAL A 464 -10.82 12.50 13.65
CA VAL A 464 -10.69 13.70 12.79
C VAL A 464 -10.41 13.33 11.34
N ALA A 465 -9.53 12.36 11.08
CA ALA A 465 -9.22 11.87 9.74
C ALA A 465 -10.43 11.31 8.96
N ALA A 466 -11.50 10.92 9.67
CA ALA A 466 -12.68 10.29 9.08
C ALA A 466 -13.78 11.28 8.68
N LEU A 467 -13.72 12.53 9.14
CA LEU A 467 -14.83 13.48 9.12
C LEU A 467 -14.39 14.83 8.55
N SER A 468 -15.31 15.53 7.88
CA SER A 468 -15.09 16.96 7.60
C SER A 468 -15.13 17.78 8.89
N LYS A 469 -14.53 18.97 8.86
CA LYS A 469 -14.51 19.88 10.00
C LYS A 469 -15.92 20.24 10.48
N GLU A 470 -16.85 20.41 9.54
CA GLU A 470 -18.25 20.71 9.82
C GLU A 470 -18.91 19.49 10.47
N ARG A 471 -18.71 18.30 9.89
CA ARG A 471 -19.38 17.08 10.34
C ARG A 471 -18.93 16.65 11.73
N ILE A 472 -17.64 16.73 12.05
CA ILE A 472 -17.17 16.41 13.40
C ILE A 472 -17.71 17.39 14.43
N SER A 473 -17.89 18.67 14.08
CA SER A 473 -18.48 19.66 14.97
C SER A 473 -19.94 19.35 15.28
N GLU A 474 -20.74 19.01 14.27
CA GLU A 474 -22.14 18.59 14.43
C GLU A 474 -22.26 17.38 15.35
N LEU A 475 -21.50 16.32 15.07
CA LEU A 475 -21.54 15.07 15.85
C LEU A 475 -21.03 15.27 17.29
N TYR A 476 -20.00 16.10 17.49
CA TYR A 476 -19.50 16.45 18.80
C TYR A 476 -20.57 17.13 19.65
N GLN A 477 -21.23 18.16 19.10
CA GLN A 477 -22.31 18.87 19.80
C GLN A 477 -23.51 17.96 20.06
N TYR A 478 -23.86 17.10 19.10
CA TYR A 478 -24.96 16.14 19.25
C TYR A 478 -24.69 15.14 20.38
N ALA A 479 -23.48 14.59 20.47
CA ALA A 479 -23.10 13.68 21.55
C ALA A 479 -23.15 14.36 22.92
N LYS A 480 -22.66 15.60 23.02
CA LYS A 480 -22.77 16.42 24.25
C LYS A 480 -24.23 16.67 24.63
N TYR A 481 -25.10 16.97 23.66
CA TYR A 481 -26.54 17.12 23.88
C TYR A 481 -27.19 15.84 24.43
N LYS A 482 -26.69 14.66 24.03
CA LYS A 482 -27.12 13.36 24.56
C LYS A 482 -26.53 13.01 25.94
N GLY A 483 -25.72 13.91 26.51
CA GLY A 483 -25.10 13.74 27.82
C GLY A 483 -23.87 12.82 27.82
N MET A 484 -23.33 12.49 26.64
CA MET A 484 -22.13 11.66 26.50
C MET A 484 -20.87 12.51 26.44
N GLU A 485 -19.74 11.92 26.82
CA GLU A 485 -18.41 12.47 26.57
C GLU A 485 -17.89 12.00 25.20
N VAL A 486 -16.91 12.72 24.66
CA VAL A 486 -16.36 12.44 23.34
C VAL A 486 -14.85 12.35 23.45
N LEU A 487 -14.31 11.19 23.07
CA LEU A 487 -12.91 11.00 22.78
C LEU A 487 -12.67 11.42 21.33
N VAL A 488 -11.92 12.50 21.12
CA VAL A 488 -11.56 12.98 19.77
C VAL A 488 -10.18 12.44 19.40
N GLU A 489 -10.13 11.52 18.45
CA GLU A 489 -8.88 10.89 17.99
C GLU A 489 -8.20 11.71 16.89
N VAL A 490 -6.90 11.92 17.06
CA VAL A 490 -6.03 12.68 16.15
C VAL A 490 -4.76 11.91 15.81
N HIS A 491 -4.23 12.18 14.62
CA HIS A 491 -2.99 11.61 14.12
C HIS A 491 -1.94 12.66 13.73
N ASP A 492 -2.27 13.94 13.56
CA ASP A 492 -1.25 14.95 13.27
C ASP A 492 -1.54 16.30 13.93
N GLU A 493 -0.63 17.25 13.76
CA GLU A 493 -0.74 18.57 14.38
C GLU A 493 -1.93 19.38 13.84
N ARG A 494 -2.32 19.17 12.58
CA ARG A 494 -3.50 19.81 11.99
C ARG A 494 -4.78 19.24 12.58
N GLU A 495 -4.85 17.93 12.76
CA GLU A 495 -5.98 17.27 13.40
C GLU A 495 -6.10 17.67 14.88
N LEU A 496 -4.97 17.79 15.58
CA LEU A 496 -4.92 18.30 16.94
C LEU A 496 -5.49 19.72 17.03
N GLN A 497 -5.14 20.61 16.09
CA GLN A 497 -5.72 21.96 16.04
C GLN A 497 -7.24 21.93 15.83
N ILE A 498 -7.75 21.01 15.01
CA ILE A 498 -9.20 20.82 14.83
C ILE A 498 -9.82 20.40 16.16
N ALA A 499 -9.28 19.38 16.83
CA ALA A 499 -9.76 18.91 18.14
C ALA A 499 -9.76 20.01 19.21
N THR A 500 -8.70 20.81 19.29
CA THR A 500 -8.63 21.97 20.18
C THR A 500 -9.70 23.01 19.84
N SER A 501 -9.90 23.31 18.55
CA SER A 501 -10.91 24.29 18.12
C SER A 501 -12.36 23.86 18.40
N LEU A 502 -12.60 22.55 18.55
CA LEU A 502 -13.88 22.00 19.01
C LEU A 502 -14.12 22.19 20.51
N GLY A 503 -13.07 22.51 21.28
CA GLY A 503 -13.10 22.52 22.75
C GLY A 503 -13.07 21.10 23.34
N ALA A 504 -12.46 20.13 22.63
CA ALA A 504 -12.39 18.75 23.08
C ALA A 504 -11.61 18.62 24.40
N LYS A 505 -12.25 18.02 25.42
CA LYS A 505 -11.63 17.77 26.74
C LYS A 505 -10.90 16.44 26.82
N ILE A 506 -11.21 15.50 25.94
CA ILE A 506 -10.57 14.18 25.89
C ILE A 506 -10.05 13.99 24.47
N ILE A 507 -8.73 13.97 24.31
CA ILE A 507 -8.06 13.86 23.01
C ILE A 507 -7.23 12.58 22.98
N GLY A 508 -7.55 11.71 22.03
CA GLY A 508 -6.82 10.48 21.77
C GLY A 508 -5.74 10.69 20.72
N ILE A 509 -4.50 10.28 20.99
CA ILE A 509 -3.42 10.30 20.00
C ILE A 509 -3.19 8.87 19.53
N ASN A 510 -3.48 8.63 18.25
CA ASN A 510 -3.27 7.33 17.64
C ASN A 510 -1.83 7.20 17.14
N ASN A 511 -1.01 6.43 17.87
CA ASN A 511 0.40 6.19 17.51
C ASN A 511 0.57 5.25 16.31
N ARG A 512 -0.52 4.69 15.79
CA ARG A 512 -0.50 3.89 14.57
C ARG A 512 -0.75 4.79 13.37
N ASN A 513 0.19 4.77 12.43
CA ASN A 513 -0.03 5.41 11.14
C ASN A 513 -1.15 4.69 10.38
N LEU A 514 -2.20 5.42 10.00
CA LEU A 514 -3.38 4.85 9.33
C LEU A 514 -3.12 4.43 7.87
N HIS A 515 -1.96 4.80 7.30
CA HIS A 515 -1.51 4.42 5.96
C HIS A 515 -0.53 3.25 5.97
N THR A 516 0.44 3.23 6.89
CA THR A 516 1.50 2.19 6.94
C THR A 516 1.27 1.13 8.01
N PHE A 517 0.36 1.37 8.96
CA PHE A 517 0.13 0.56 10.17
C PHE A 517 1.32 0.43 11.13
N GLU A 518 2.43 1.11 10.86
CA GLU A 518 3.57 1.24 11.76
C GLU A 518 3.16 2.00 13.02
N VAL A 519 3.77 1.65 14.14
CA VAL A 519 3.49 2.21 15.45
C VAL A 519 4.72 2.94 15.93
N ASP A 520 4.59 4.23 16.27
CA ASP A 520 5.66 5.05 16.84
C ASP A 520 5.14 5.84 18.04
N LEU A 521 5.59 5.48 19.24
CA LEU A 521 5.20 6.18 20.48
C LEU A 521 5.85 7.57 20.60
N ASN A 522 6.89 7.89 19.83
CA ASN A 522 7.44 9.25 19.76
C ASN A 522 6.45 10.24 19.13
N HIS A 523 5.43 9.70 18.45
CA HIS A 523 4.35 10.49 17.88
C HIS A 523 3.53 11.20 18.96
N SER A 524 3.06 10.48 19.98
CA SER A 524 2.46 11.05 21.19
C SER A 524 3.32 12.15 21.80
N LYS A 525 4.64 11.91 21.92
CA LYS A 525 5.59 12.89 22.47
C LYS A 525 5.65 14.17 21.64
N THR A 526 5.62 14.05 20.32
CA THR A 526 5.72 15.20 19.42
C THR A 526 4.44 16.03 19.46
N LEU A 527 3.27 15.38 19.37
CA LEU A 527 1.98 16.06 19.36
C LEU A 527 1.64 16.71 20.70
N MET A 528 1.81 16.00 21.82
CA MET A 528 1.51 16.56 23.14
C MET A 528 2.44 17.73 23.49
N LYS A 529 3.73 17.66 23.11
CA LYS A 529 4.68 18.77 23.34
C LYS A 529 4.30 20.05 22.58
N ASN A 530 3.76 19.91 21.38
CA ASN A 530 3.36 21.04 20.55
C ASN A 530 1.90 21.46 20.79
N ALA A 531 1.19 20.76 21.67
CA ALA A 531 -0.20 21.02 21.95
C ALA A 531 -0.35 22.39 22.64
N LYS A 532 -1.14 23.26 22.01
CA LYS A 532 -1.63 24.49 22.63
C LYS A 532 -3.04 24.23 23.12
N VAL A 533 -3.17 23.76 24.34
CA VAL A 533 -4.45 23.34 24.93
C VAL A 533 -4.60 23.88 26.35
N ASP A 534 -5.85 23.99 26.80
CA ASP A 534 -6.14 24.30 28.19
C ASP A 534 -5.64 23.20 29.13
N SER A 535 -5.36 23.56 30.38
CA SER A 535 -4.85 22.63 31.41
C SER A 535 -5.85 21.54 31.83
N ASP A 536 -7.09 21.59 31.36
CA ASP A 536 -8.15 20.63 31.67
C ASP A 536 -8.42 19.63 30.53
N VAL A 537 -7.51 19.55 29.55
CA VAL A 537 -7.53 18.55 28.48
C VAL A 537 -6.81 17.28 28.94
N PHE A 538 -7.48 16.14 28.77
CA PHE A 538 -6.93 14.81 29.03
C PHE A 538 -6.43 14.18 27.74
N PHE A 539 -5.12 14.01 27.63
CA PHE A 539 -4.52 13.25 26.53
C PHE A 539 -4.54 11.75 26.83
N ILE A 540 -4.96 10.97 25.82
CA ILE A 540 -4.97 9.52 25.86
C ILE A 540 -4.04 9.01 24.76
N SER A 541 -3.03 8.22 25.13
CA SER A 541 -2.15 7.60 24.13
C SER A 541 -2.73 6.26 23.70
N GLU A 542 -2.92 6.08 22.39
CA GLU A 542 -3.59 4.91 21.83
C GLU A 542 -2.66 4.11 20.92
N SER A 543 -2.84 2.78 20.90
CA SER A 543 -2.06 1.81 20.12
C SER A 543 -0.57 1.72 20.51
N GLY A 544 -0.04 0.50 20.57
CA GLY A 544 1.41 0.28 20.69
C GLY A 544 1.96 0.07 22.10
N ILE A 545 1.13 0.23 23.14
CA ILE A 545 1.56 0.05 24.53
C ILE A 545 1.57 -1.44 24.89
N GLN A 546 2.76 -2.00 25.13
CA GLN A 546 2.95 -3.42 25.43
C GLN A 546 3.55 -3.65 26.82
N ASN A 547 4.36 -2.72 27.32
CA ASN A 547 5.10 -2.88 28.57
C ASN A 547 5.21 -1.57 29.36
N THR A 548 5.86 -1.64 30.53
CA THR A 548 6.07 -0.50 31.43
C THR A 548 6.87 0.64 30.80
N GLU A 549 7.85 0.35 29.95
CA GLU A 549 8.67 1.38 29.28
C GLU A 549 7.83 2.19 28.29
N ASP A 550 6.94 1.54 27.55
CA ASP A 550 5.98 2.19 26.66
C ASP A 550 5.05 3.12 27.46
N ALA A 551 4.50 2.62 28.58
CA ALA A 551 3.62 3.38 29.46
C ALA A 551 4.34 4.60 30.08
N GLN A 552 5.60 4.43 30.51
CA GLN A 552 6.41 5.51 31.04
C GLN A 552 6.69 6.56 29.96
N THR A 553 7.02 6.13 28.74
CA THR A 553 7.32 7.02 27.61
C THR A 553 6.17 7.98 27.32
N VAL A 554 4.93 7.47 27.31
CA VAL A 554 3.74 8.29 27.02
C VAL A 554 3.28 9.09 28.24
N SER A 555 3.47 8.57 29.46
CA SER A 555 3.26 9.35 30.69
C SER A 555 4.20 10.55 30.74
N ASP A 556 5.49 10.36 30.45
CA ASP A 556 6.49 11.43 30.40
C ASP A 556 6.20 12.48 29.31
N ALA A 557 5.43 12.12 28.28
CA ALA A 557 4.92 13.06 27.27
C ALA A 557 3.69 13.86 27.73
N GLY A 558 3.06 13.49 28.85
CA GLY A 558 1.88 14.14 29.43
C GLY A 558 0.56 13.39 29.21
N ALA A 559 0.60 12.11 28.80
CA ALA A 559 -0.62 11.31 28.74
C ALA A 559 -1.24 11.15 30.13
N THR A 560 -2.55 11.38 30.24
CA THR A 560 -3.32 11.09 31.46
C THR A 560 -3.80 9.63 31.49
N ALA A 561 -4.00 9.05 30.31
CA ALA A 561 -4.38 7.66 30.16
C ALA A 561 -3.75 6.99 28.94
N ILE A 562 -3.83 5.67 28.93
CA ILE A 562 -3.51 4.81 27.78
C ILE A 562 -4.72 3.96 27.42
N LEU A 563 -4.95 3.76 26.12
CA LEU A 563 -5.95 2.82 25.61
C LEU A 563 -5.24 1.54 25.16
N VAL A 564 -5.50 0.45 25.87
CA VAL A 564 -4.78 -0.82 25.71
C VAL A 564 -5.76 -1.91 25.32
N GLY A 565 -5.56 -2.52 24.15
CA GLY A 565 -6.40 -3.61 23.66
C GLY A 565 -5.63 -4.91 23.46
N GLU A 566 -4.70 -4.91 22.50
CA GLU A 566 -4.06 -6.16 22.08
C GLU A 566 -3.31 -6.86 23.22
N THR A 567 -2.47 -6.11 23.93
CA THR A 567 -1.69 -6.59 25.08
C THR A 567 -2.59 -7.22 26.15
N LEU A 568 -3.78 -6.66 26.40
CA LEU A 568 -4.72 -7.20 27.38
C LEU A 568 -5.50 -8.41 26.86
N MET A 569 -5.87 -8.42 25.58
CA MET A 569 -6.63 -9.52 24.96
C MET A 569 -5.79 -10.80 24.81
N THR A 570 -4.46 -10.67 24.76
CA THR A 570 -3.53 -11.82 24.68
C THR A 570 -2.87 -12.17 26.02
N ALA A 571 -3.17 -11.44 27.09
CA ALA A 571 -2.53 -11.66 28.39
C ALA A 571 -3.06 -12.93 29.08
N GLU A 572 -2.16 -13.76 29.60
CA GLU A 572 -2.54 -14.87 30.48
C GLU A 572 -3.00 -14.38 31.86
N ASN A 573 -2.49 -13.22 32.31
CA ASN A 573 -2.83 -12.62 33.59
C ASN A 573 -3.03 -11.11 33.44
N ILE A 574 -4.29 -10.70 33.36
CA ILE A 574 -4.70 -9.30 33.20
C ILE A 574 -4.20 -8.42 34.36
N HIS A 575 -4.35 -8.87 35.61
CA HIS A 575 -3.92 -8.08 36.78
C HIS A 575 -2.43 -7.77 36.76
N LYS A 576 -1.61 -8.73 36.32
CA LYS A 576 -0.17 -8.52 36.18
C LYS A 576 0.13 -7.41 35.16
N VAL A 577 -0.51 -7.45 33.99
CA VAL A 577 -0.32 -6.43 32.95
C VAL A 577 -0.80 -5.05 33.43
N PHE A 578 -1.94 -4.96 34.13
CA PHE A 578 -2.39 -3.71 34.73
C PHE A 578 -1.37 -3.11 35.71
N ASN A 579 -0.77 -3.95 36.56
CA ASN A 579 0.27 -3.50 37.49
C ASN A 579 1.53 -3.03 36.76
N GLU A 580 1.91 -3.69 35.67
CA GLU A 580 3.08 -3.29 34.85
C GLU A 580 2.84 -1.97 34.12
N LEU A 581 1.61 -1.69 33.70
CA LEU A 581 1.26 -0.47 32.96
C LEU A 581 0.88 0.71 33.88
N SER A 582 0.67 0.47 35.17
CA SER A 582 0.35 1.52 36.15
C SER A 582 1.61 2.25 36.60
N VAL A 583 1.98 3.30 35.85
CA VAL A 583 3.12 4.19 36.14
C VAL A 583 2.64 5.50 36.76
N GLU A 584 3.55 6.25 37.40
CA GLU A 584 3.23 7.60 37.90
C GLU A 584 2.86 8.54 36.73
N LYS A 585 1.82 9.35 36.94
CA LYS A 585 1.38 10.38 36.00
C LYS A 585 2.29 11.61 36.14
N ARG A 586 2.95 12.02 35.06
CA ARG A 586 3.73 13.26 35.04
C ARG A 586 2.83 14.44 34.69
N GLU A 587 2.86 15.48 35.52
CA GLU A 587 2.26 16.77 35.15
C GLU A 587 3.16 17.50 34.15
N VAL A 588 2.62 17.75 32.95
CA VAL A 588 3.27 18.57 31.92
C VAL A 588 2.47 19.86 31.78
N THR A 589 3.15 21.01 31.78
CA THR A 589 2.50 22.30 31.52
C THR A 589 2.51 22.57 30.01
N TYR A 590 1.32 22.69 29.43
CA TYR A 590 1.14 23.04 28.02
C TYR A 590 1.15 24.57 27.83
N ASP A 591 1.63 25.03 26.67
CA ASP A 591 1.48 26.44 26.28
C ASP A 591 -0.01 26.73 26.06
N LYS A 592 -0.54 27.79 26.68
CA LYS A 592 -1.98 28.12 26.58
C LYS A 592 -2.37 28.48 25.13
N SER A 593 -3.53 27.99 24.69
CA SER A 593 -4.12 28.22 23.36
C SER A 593 -4.50 29.66 23.09
#